data_AF-A0A6I9U397-F1
#
_entry.id   AF-A0A6I9U397-F1
#
_cell.length_a   1.000
_cell.length_b   1.000
_cell.length_c   1.000
_cell.angle_alpha   90.00
_cell.angle_beta   90.00
_cell.angle_gamma   90.00
#
_symmetry.space_group_name_H-M   'P 1'
#
loop_
_entity.id
_entity.type
_entity.pdbx_description
1 polymer ?
#
loop_
_entity_poly.entity_id
_entity_poly.type
_entity_poly.pdbx_seq_one_letter_code
_entity_poly.pdbx_strand_id
1 'polypeptide(L)'
;MESCWARFAIIILLLSVPVQSDEEEDHLLQGINSFRQSSNVPALAKHDKANCVADEIADQLEDKHCASNTAPPAQSQLISNYPSVLKKCDIDVNTTRDGMILPVCVPHRVATLVLTNYTQSHNSRYLNDSRFTGAGIGTEDDWTVLVLTTNTPGGSFASGAGRLTIPGSTQYLPTLLLMLFLVLIY
;
A
#
# COMPACT_ATOMS: atom_id res chain seq x y z
N MET A 1 -5.69 32.86 -29.39
CA MET A 1 -5.58 32.71 -27.91
C MET A 1 -5.86 31.28 -27.46
N GLU A 2 -6.72 30.54 -28.17
CA GLU A 2 -7.10 29.14 -27.90
C GLU A 2 -5.97 28.09 -28.04
N SER A 3 -4.92 28.37 -28.81
CA SER A 3 -3.84 27.41 -29.13
C SER A 3 -2.78 27.25 -28.03
N CYS A 4 -2.66 28.19 -27.10
CA CYS A 4 -1.73 28.10 -25.97
C CYS A 4 -2.21 27.13 -24.89
N TRP A 5 -3.53 27.08 -24.66
CA TRP A 5 -4.13 26.27 -23.60
C TRP A 5 -4.05 24.78 -23.91
N ALA A 6 -4.30 24.39 -25.17
CA ALA A 6 -4.18 23.00 -25.62
C ALA A 6 -2.75 22.46 -25.48
N ARG A 7 -1.73 23.30 -25.74
CA ARG A 7 -0.31 22.91 -25.58
C ARG A 7 0.09 22.81 -24.11
N PHE A 8 -0.43 23.68 -23.25
CA PHE A 8 -0.19 23.60 -21.80
C PHE A 8 -0.81 22.35 -21.17
N ALA A 9 -2.02 21.96 -21.60
CA ALA A 9 -2.69 20.75 -21.11
C ALA A 9 -1.95 19.45 -21.51
N ILE A 10 -1.38 19.40 -22.72
CA ILE A 10 -0.61 18.24 -23.21
C ILE A 10 0.70 18.07 -22.41
N ILE A 11 1.36 19.16 -22.00
CA ILE A 11 2.61 19.10 -21.24
C ILE A 11 2.38 18.57 -19.81
N ILE A 12 1.26 18.93 -19.16
CA ILE A 12 0.91 18.43 -17.82
C ILE A 12 0.61 16.92 -17.84
N LEU A 13 -0.04 16.42 -18.90
CA LEU A 13 -0.30 14.99 -19.07
C LEU A 13 0.97 14.16 -19.31
N LEU A 14 2.00 14.74 -19.95
CA LEU A 14 3.27 14.08 -20.22
C LEU A 14 4.26 14.12 -19.04
N LEU A 15 4.01 14.99 -18.05
CA LEU A 15 4.77 15.05 -16.79
C LEU A 15 4.16 14.20 -15.68
N SER A 16 3.09 13.45 -15.98
CA SER A 16 2.56 12.41 -15.11
C SER A 16 3.51 11.21 -15.14
N VAL A 17 4.71 11.37 -14.61
CA VAL A 17 5.60 10.25 -14.31
C VAL A 17 4.82 9.37 -13.33
N PRO A 18 4.58 8.09 -13.62
CA PRO A 18 4.01 7.20 -12.61
C PRO A 18 4.91 7.29 -11.39
N VAL A 19 4.30 7.51 -10.23
CA VAL A 19 4.97 7.66 -8.94
C VAL A 19 6.05 6.58 -8.81
N GLN A 20 7.29 7.00 -8.58
CA GLN A 20 8.49 6.15 -8.51
C GLN A 20 8.45 5.11 -7.36
N SER A 21 7.46 5.20 -6.46
CA SER A 21 7.28 4.32 -5.29
C SER A 21 7.07 2.85 -5.69
N ASP A 22 6.27 2.59 -6.73
CA ASP A 22 5.93 1.21 -7.13
C ASP A 22 7.19 0.40 -7.49
N GLU A 23 8.17 1.04 -8.14
CA GLU A 23 9.43 0.39 -8.54
C GLU A 23 10.34 0.12 -7.33
N GLU A 24 10.41 1.04 -6.37
CA GLU A 24 11.18 0.86 -5.12
C GLU A 24 10.62 -0.31 -4.30
N GLU A 25 9.30 -0.36 -4.13
CA GLU A 25 8.60 -1.41 -3.40
C GLU A 25 8.75 -2.78 -4.07
N ASP A 26 8.62 -2.84 -5.40
CA ASP A 26 8.78 -4.09 -6.15
C ASP A 26 10.23 -4.62 -6.05
N HIS A 27 11.24 -3.75 -6.10
CA HIS A 27 12.64 -4.13 -5.87
C HIS A 27 12.90 -4.60 -4.44
N LEU A 28 12.29 -3.95 -3.44
CA LEU A 28 12.40 -4.39 -2.05
C LEU A 28 11.75 -5.77 -1.86
N LEU A 29 10.56 -5.99 -2.43
CA LEU A 29 9.90 -7.30 -2.42
C LEU A 29 10.74 -8.37 -3.10
N GLN A 30 11.39 -8.05 -4.21
CA GLN A 30 12.34 -8.95 -4.88
C GLN A 30 13.54 -9.30 -3.97
N GLY A 31 14.09 -8.32 -3.26
CA GLY A 31 15.16 -8.54 -2.28
C GLY A 31 14.73 -9.45 -1.13
N ILE A 32 13.54 -9.21 -0.56
CA ILE A 32 12.93 -10.05 0.48
C ILE A 32 12.71 -11.48 -0.04
N ASN A 33 12.21 -11.64 -1.26
CA ASN A 33 11.98 -12.94 -1.86
C ASN A 33 13.28 -13.70 -2.15
N SER A 34 14.36 -12.99 -2.51
CA SER A 34 15.70 -13.58 -2.64
C SER A 34 16.22 -14.12 -1.30
N PHE A 35 15.98 -13.39 -0.20
CA PHE A 35 16.28 -13.86 1.15
C PHE A 35 15.43 -15.08 1.54
N ARG A 36 14.12 -15.08 1.23
CA ARG A 36 13.25 -16.23 1.52
C ARG A 36 13.70 -17.48 0.76
N GLN A 37 14.08 -17.33 -0.51
CA GLN A 37 14.60 -18.42 -1.33
C GLN A 37 15.90 -19.00 -0.76
N SER A 38 16.83 -18.16 -0.29
CA SER A 38 18.07 -18.66 0.34
C SER A 38 17.82 -19.41 1.65
N SER A 39 16.71 -19.12 2.33
CA SER A 39 16.20 -19.87 3.49
C SER A 39 15.29 -21.06 3.14
N ASN A 40 15.14 -21.42 1.86
CA ASN A 40 14.22 -22.46 1.37
C ASN A 40 12.73 -22.23 1.73
N VAL A 41 12.31 -20.96 1.79
CA VAL A 41 10.92 -20.55 2.05
C VAL A 41 10.30 -20.00 0.75
N PRO A 42 9.04 -20.30 0.42
CA PRO A 42 8.38 -19.80 -0.79
C PRO A 42 8.37 -18.27 -0.87
N ALA A 43 8.43 -17.72 -2.08
CA ALA A 43 8.30 -16.28 -2.31
C ALA A 43 6.91 -15.77 -1.88
N LEU A 44 6.86 -14.53 -1.40
CA LEU A 44 5.64 -13.78 -1.12
C LEU A 44 5.08 -13.20 -2.43
N ALA A 45 3.77 -13.34 -2.63
CA ALA A 45 3.05 -12.66 -3.70
C ALA A 45 2.67 -11.23 -3.29
N LYS A 46 2.60 -10.29 -4.24
CA LYS A 46 2.02 -8.97 -3.99
C LYS A 46 0.56 -9.10 -3.59
N HIS A 47 0.11 -8.30 -2.61
CA HIS A 47 -1.23 -8.38 -2.05
C HIS A 47 -1.84 -7.00 -1.86
N ASP A 48 -2.74 -6.59 -2.77
CA ASP A 48 -3.24 -5.22 -2.91
C ASP A 48 -3.83 -4.63 -1.61
N LYS A 49 -4.67 -5.40 -0.90
CA LYS A 49 -5.25 -4.93 0.38
C LYS A 49 -4.23 -4.80 1.50
N ALA A 50 -3.16 -5.60 1.46
CA ALA A 50 -2.06 -5.45 2.41
C ALA A 50 -1.20 -4.25 2.04
N ASN A 51 -1.08 -3.93 0.75
CA ASN A 51 -0.41 -2.72 0.27
C ASN A 51 -1.12 -1.47 0.80
N CYS A 52 -2.45 -1.40 0.62
CA CYS A 52 -3.24 -0.30 1.18
C CYS A 52 -3.04 -0.13 2.69
N VAL A 53 -2.97 -1.23 3.45
CA VAL A 53 -2.71 -1.16 4.90
C VAL A 53 -1.29 -0.65 5.17
N ALA A 54 -0.32 -1.07 4.39
CA ALA A 54 1.06 -0.62 4.52
C ALA A 54 1.18 0.89 4.22
N ASP A 55 0.57 1.35 3.14
CA ASP A 55 0.53 2.76 2.72
C ASP A 55 -0.11 3.63 3.80
N GLU A 56 -1.30 3.28 4.26
CA GLU A 56 -2.00 4.05 5.29
C GLU A 56 -1.27 4.07 6.63
N ILE A 57 -0.52 3.01 6.94
CA ILE A 57 0.33 3.00 8.14
C ILE A 57 1.56 3.88 7.93
N ALA A 58 2.16 3.87 6.75
CA ALA A 58 3.30 4.73 6.42
C ALA A 58 2.90 6.22 6.48
N ASP A 59 1.74 6.60 5.91
CA ASP A 59 1.16 7.95 5.99
C ASP A 59 1.02 8.42 7.46
N GLN A 60 0.61 7.54 8.37
CA GLN A 60 0.49 7.88 9.79
C GLN A 60 1.82 8.04 10.52
N LEU A 61 2.92 7.70 9.87
CA LEU A 61 4.28 7.74 10.38
C LEU A 61 5.13 8.85 9.74
N GLU A 62 4.67 9.50 8.66
CA GLU A 62 5.34 10.59 7.90
C GLU A 62 6.17 11.53 8.82
N ASP A 63 5.52 12.19 9.78
CA ASP A 63 6.18 13.16 10.66
C ASP A 63 7.10 12.56 11.76
N LYS A 64 7.14 11.23 11.91
CA LYS A 64 7.84 10.56 13.01
C LYS A 64 9.28 10.24 12.63
N HIS A 65 10.24 10.97 13.19
CA HIS A 65 11.64 10.74 12.89
C HIS A 65 12.19 9.47 13.58
N CYS A 66 13.10 8.75 12.93
CA CYS A 66 13.68 7.49 13.44
C CYS A 66 14.39 7.59 14.80
N ALA A 67 14.75 8.81 15.23
CA ALA A 67 15.57 9.08 16.41
C ALA A 67 14.82 9.76 17.57
N SER A 68 13.48 9.82 17.54
CA SER A 68 12.76 10.37 18.68
C SER A 68 13.10 9.53 19.92
N ASN A 69 13.65 10.16 20.97
CA ASN A 69 13.87 9.52 22.30
C ASN A 69 12.55 9.07 22.95
N THR A 70 11.43 9.38 22.31
CA THR A 70 10.12 8.78 22.52
C THR A 70 10.16 7.39 21.90
N ALA A 71 9.97 6.34 22.71
CA ALA A 71 9.89 4.95 22.28
C ALA A 71 9.28 4.79 20.86
N PRO A 72 9.81 3.86 20.01
CA PRO A 72 9.30 3.64 18.64
C PRO A 72 7.78 3.69 18.68
N PRO A 73 7.11 4.46 17.80
CA PRO A 73 5.73 4.90 17.98
C PRO A 73 4.97 3.77 18.63
N ALA A 74 4.71 3.94 19.94
CA ALA A 74 4.43 2.78 20.80
C ALA A 74 3.44 1.92 20.05
N GLN A 75 3.70 0.62 19.87
CA GLN A 75 2.81 -0.26 19.10
C GLN A 75 1.33 0.05 19.37
N SER A 76 1.00 0.46 20.60
CA SER A 76 -0.21 1.17 21.03
C SER A 76 -0.84 2.22 20.08
N GLN A 77 -0.11 3.21 19.52
CA GLN A 77 -0.63 4.22 18.58
C GLN A 77 -0.92 3.62 17.20
N LEU A 78 -0.04 2.76 16.70
CA LEU A 78 -0.29 1.97 15.48
C LEU A 78 -1.55 1.11 15.65
N ILE A 79 -1.73 0.52 16.84
CA ILE A 79 -2.87 -0.31 17.21
C ILE A 79 -4.16 0.52 17.35
N SER A 80 -4.11 1.76 17.87
CA SER A 80 -5.32 2.57 18.06
C SER A 80 -5.97 3.01 16.76
N ASN A 81 -5.16 3.29 15.74
CA ASN A 81 -5.64 3.70 14.41
C ASN A 81 -5.89 2.52 13.47
N TYR A 82 -5.48 1.31 13.86
CA TYR A 82 -5.61 0.13 13.02
C TYR A 82 -7.06 -0.13 12.52
N PRO A 83 -8.12 0.03 13.34
CA PRO A 83 -9.49 -0.13 12.85
C PRO A 83 -9.89 0.86 11.74
N SER A 84 -9.40 2.12 11.79
CA SER A 84 -9.67 3.10 10.72
C SER A 84 -8.91 2.77 9.45
N VAL A 85 -7.68 2.26 9.57
CA VAL A 85 -6.90 1.76 8.42
C VAL A 85 -7.64 0.65 7.71
N LEU A 86 -8.08 -0.37 8.45
CA LEU A 86 -8.82 -1.49 7.88
C LEU A 86 -10.12 -1.05 7.20
N LYS A 87 -10.82 -0.06 7.78
CA LYS A 87 -12.01 0.51 7.16
C LYS A 87 -11.68 1.23 5.84
N LYS A 88 -10.61 2.02 5.79
CA LYS A 88 -10.19 2.75 4.56
C LYS A 88 -9.82 1.78 3.44
N CYS A 89 -9.19 0.65 3.80
CA CYS A 89 -8.81 -0.41 2.86
C CYS A 89 -9.93 -1.44 2.56
N ASP A 90 -11.14 -1.23 3.10
CA ASP A 90 -12.28 -2.14 2.97
C ASP A 90 -11.96 -3.57 3.45
N ILE A 91 -11.39 -3.73 4.64
CA ILE A 91 -10.93 -5.05 5.15
C ILE A 91 -11.79 -5.48 6.34
N ASP A 92 -12.21 -6.75 6.36
CA ASP A 92 -12.81 -7.36 7.54
C ASP A 92 -11.74 -7.57 8.61
N VAL A 93 -11.92 -6.94 9.78
CA VAL A 93 -11.01 -7.09 10.93
C VAL A 93 -10.75 -8.55 11.31
N ASN A 94 -11.72 -9.45 11.12
CA ASN A 94 -11.56 -10.87 11.44
C ASN A 94 -10.60 -11.61 10.51
N THR A 95 -10.21 -10.99 9.40
CA THR A 95 -9.33 -11.59 8.38
C THR A 95 -7.87 -11.13 8.49
N THR A 96 -7.52 -10.44 9.58
CA THR A 96 -6.20 -9.81 9.77
C THR A 96 -5.40 -10.39 10.94
N ARG A 97 -6.01 -11.23 11.78
CA ARG A 97 -5.44 -11.76 13.03
C ARG A 97 -4.16 -12.57 12.85
N ASP A 98 -4.04 -13.30 11.74
CA ASP A 98 -2.88 -14.14 11.44
C ASP A 98 -1.83 -13.40 10.59
N GLY A 99 -2.09 -12.13 10.25
CA GLY A 99 -1.16 -11.24 9.54
C GLY A 99 -0.07 -10.67 10.44
N MET A 100 0.90 -9.99 9.85
CA MET A 100 1.96 -9.30 10.59
C MET A 100 2.29 -7.96 9.96
N ILE A 101 2.51 -6.93 10.77
CA ILE A 101 2.89 -5.58 10.33
C ILE A 101 4.29 -5.27 10.86
N LEU A 102 5.21 -4.95 9.94
CA LEU A 102 6.63 -4.78 10.23
C LEU A 102 7.07 -3.39 9.74
N PRO A 103 6.91 -2.35 10.58
CA PRO A 103 7.46 -1.03 10.28
C PRO A 103 8.97 -1.02 10.55
N VAL A 104 9.73 -0.44 9.64
CA VAL A 104 11.16 -0.12 9.81
C VAL A 104 11.37 1.35 9.49
N CYS A 105 12.27 1.99 10.23
CA CYS A 105 12.63 3.39 10.01
C CYS A 105 14.11 3.46 9.63
N VAL A 106 14.40 4.01 8.46
CA VAL A 106 15.74 4.19 7.93
C VAL A 106 15.82 5.61 7.36
N PRO A 107 16.70 6.48 7.89
CA PRO A 107 16.87 7.82 7.34
C PRO A 107 17.13 7.78 5.82
N HIS A 108 16.34 8.54 5.07
CA HIS A 108 16.34 8.61 3.61
C HIS A 108 16.07 7.27 2.88
N ARG A 109 15.45 6.29 3.56
CA ARG A 109 15.06 4.97 3.02
C ARG A 109 16.12 4.33 2.13
N VAL A 110 17.38 4.32 2.58
CA VAL A 110 18.46 3.66 1.83
C VAL A 110 18.13 2.17 1.65
N ALA A 111 17.78 1.76 0.42
CA ALA A 111 17.20 0.45 0.13
C ALA A 111 17.95 -0.75 0.74
N THR A 112 19.29 -0.75 0.67
CA THR A 112 20.12 -1.82 1.26
C THR A 112 19.97 -1.90 2.79
N LEU A 113 19.83 -0.75 3.46
CA LEU A 113 19.63 -0.68 4.91
C LEU A 113 18.21 -1.07 5.31
N VAL A 114 17.21 -0.71 4.50
CA VAL A 114 15.82 -1.17 4.67
C VAL A 114 15.77 -2.70 4.57
N LEU A 115 16.34 -3.27 3.50
CA LEU A 115 16.41 -4.72 3.33
C LEU A 115 17.13 -5.39 4.50
N THR A 116 18.27 -4.84 4.93
CA THR A 116 19.02 -5.36 6.10
C THR A 116 18.19 -5.31 7.39
N ASN A 117 17.39 -4.26 7.60
CA ASN A 117 16.47 -4.17 8.76
C ASN A 117 15.38 -5.25 8.74
N TYR A 118 15.01 -5.75 7.56
CA TYR A 118 14.10 -6.88 7.45
C TYR A 118 14.82 -8.24 7.60
N THR A 119 15.97 -8.40 6.94
CA THR A 119 16.62 -9.72 6.79
C THR A 119 17.67 -10.05 7.84
N GLN A 120 18.27 -9.06 8.51
CA GLN A 120 19.34 -9.23 9.50
C GLN A 120 18.96 -8.74 10.91
N SER A 121 17.66 -8.55 11.17
CA SER A 121 17.14 -8.18 12.49
C SER A 121 16.17 -9.24 13.04
N HIS A 122 15.52 -8.95 14.16
CA HIS A 122 14.44 -9.76 14.71
C HIS A 122 13.26 -9.97 13.75
N ASN A 123 13.11 -9.12 12.72
CA ASN A 123 12.09 -9.25 11.67
C ASN A 123 12.27 -10.50 10.81
N SER A 124 13.52 -10.97 10.66
CA SER A 124 13.87 -12.12 9.82
C SER A 124 13.11 -13.40 10.22
N ARG A 125 12.71 -13.53 11.48
CA ARG A 125 11.89 -14.66 11.96
C ARG A 125 10.55 -14.77 11.24
N TYR A 126 9.94 -13.64 10.88
CA TYR A 126 8.68 -13.62 10.15
C TYR A 126 8.90 -13.88 8.66
N LEU A 127 10.01 -13.37 8.10
CA LEU A 127 10.38 -13.65 6.73
C LEU A 127 10.74 -15.13 6.50
N ASN A 128 11.30 -15.80 7.51
CA ASN A 128 11.59 -17.24 7.46
C ASN A 128 10.36 -18.12 7.75
N ASP A 129 9.20 -17.53 8.01
CA ASP A 129 7.99 -18.28 8.28
C ASP A 129 7.22 -18.56 6.99
N SER A 130 7.04 -19.84 6.70
CA SER A 130 6.33 -20.34 5.51
C SER A 130 4.81 -20.12 5.55
N ARG A 131 4.23 -19.77 6.72
CA ARG A 131 2.79 -19.48 6.82
C ARG A 131 2.39 -18.22 6.04
N PHE A 132 3.34 -17.30 5.84
CA PHE A 132 3.11 -16.09 5.09
C PHE A 132 3.27 -16.36 3.60
N THR A 133 2.28 -15.94 2.84
CA THR A 133 2.13 -16.23 1.41
C THR A 133 2.02 -14.97 0.56
N GLY A 134 1.65 -13.84 1.17
CA GLY A 134 1.54 -12.57 0.48
C GLY A 134 2.15 -11.41 1.27
N ALA A 135 2.37 -10.30 0.58
CA ALA A 135 2.93 -9.08 1.13
C ALA A 135 2.36 -7.82 0.46
N GLY A 136 2.21 -6.77 1.26
CA GLY A 136 2.09 -5.39 0.82
C GLY A 136 3.21 -4.56 1.41
N ILE A 137 3.68 -3.58 0.65
CA ILE A 137 4.73 -2.65 1.08
C ILE A 137 4.20 -1.23 0.90
N GLY A 138 4.48 -0.37 1.86
CA GLY A 138 4.19 1.06 1.77
C GLY A 138 5.36 1.84 2.30
N THR A 139 5.61 3.01 1.71
CA THR A 139 6.74 3.87 2.09
C THR A 139 6.29 5.31 2.26
N GLU A 140 6.82 5.97 3.29
CA GLU A 140 6.59 7.40 3.52
C GLU A 140 7.75 7.97 4.34
N ASP A 141 8.29 9.14 3.95
CA ASP A 141 9.51 9.74 4.51
C ASP A 141 10.65 8.78 4.87
N ASP A 142 10.91 8.48 6.14
CA ASP A 142 11.95 7.53 6.58
C ASP A 142 11.42 6.12 6.84
N TRP A 143 10.12 5.91 6.66
CA TRP A 143 9.42 4.68 7.00
C TRP A 143 9.23 3.77 5.80
N THR A 144 9.39 2.47 6.06
CA THR A 144 8.93 1.40 5.20
C THR A 144 8.11 0.44 6.05
N VAL A 145 6.93 0.08 5.57
CA VAL A 145 6.00 -0.81 6.25
C VAL A 145 5.82 -2.05 5.39
N LEU A 146 6.12 -3.21 5.95
CA LEU A 146 5.85 -4.51 5.31
C LEU A 146 4.69 -5.18 6.03
N VAL A 147 3.63 -5.48 5.30
CA VAL A 147 2.47 -6.22 5.81
C VAL A 147 2.48 -7.62 5.22
N LEU A 148 2.58 -8.64 6.07
CA LEU A 148 2.58 -10.05 5.68
C LEU A 148 1.18 -10.64 5.83
N THR A 149 0.74 -11.38 4.80
CA THR A 149 -0.56 -12.07 4.76
C THR A 149 -0.38 -13.59 4.71
N THR A 150 -1.42 -14.32 5.09
CA THR A 150 -1.51 -15.77 5.00
C THR A 150 -2.62 -16.16 4.01
N ASN A 151 -2.68 -17.43 3.66
CA ASN A 151 -3.80 -18.00 2.90
C ASN A 151 -4.94 -18.51 3.81
N THR A 152 -4.86 -18.28 5.12
CA THR A 152 -5.91 -18.65 6.07
C THR A 152 -6.98 -17.56 6.10
N PRO A 153 -8.26 -17.89 6.41
CA PRO A 153 -9.29 -16.88 6.59
C PRO A 153 -8.88 -15.78 7.58
N GLY A 154 -8.13 -16.15 8.63
CA GLY A 154 -7.68 -15.24 9.68
C GLY A 154 -6.56 -14.27 9.28
N GLY A 155 -5.86 -14.45 8.16
CA GLY A 155 -4.76 -13.56 7.73
C GLY A 155 -4.79 -13.20 6.25
N SER A 156 -5.94 -13.38 5.59
CA SER A 156 -6.15 -13.12 4.17
C SER A 156 -6.38 -11.65 3.81
N PHE A 157 -6.66 -10.78 4.80
CA PHE A 157 -7.03 -9.37 4.58
C PHE A 157 -8.19 -9.22 3.58
N ALA A 158 -9.15 -10.13 3.60
CA ALA A 158 -10.28 -10.12 2.68
C ALA A 158 -11.25 -8.95 2.96
N SER A 159 -12.04 -8.61 1.94
CA SER A 159 -13.05 -7.56 2.07
C SER A 159 -14.07 -7.86 3.16
N GLY A 160 -14.47 -6.82 3.89
CA GLY A 160 -15.71 -6.85 4.64
C GLY A 160 -16.87 -7.17 3.71
N ALA A 161 -17.91 -7.86 4.21
CA ALA A 161 -19.18 -7.96 3.49
C ALA A 161 -19.85 -6.58 3.42
N GLY A 162 -19.31 -5.70 2.58
CA GLY A 162 -19.95 -4.45 2.19
C GLY A 162 -21.15 -4.81 1.35
N ARG A 163 -22.35 -4.43 1.81
CA ARG A 163 -23.51 -4.38 0.93
C ARG A 163 -23.09 -3.56 -0.28
N LEU A 164 -23.10 -4.17 -1.46
CA LEU A 164 -23.10 -3.46 -2.73
C LEU A 164 -24.34 -2.58 -2.77
N THR A 165 -24.31 -1.42 -2.12
CA THR A 165 -25.10 -0.29 -2.61
C THR A 165 -24.37 0.16 -3.84
N ILE A 166 -24.73 -0.41 -4.98
CA ILE A 166 -24.51 0.23 -6.27
C ILE A 166 -25.36 1.51 -6.19
N PRO A 167 -24.79 2.72 -6.02
CA PRO A 167 -25.56 3.89 -6.41
C PRO A 167 -25.80 3.69 -7.90
N GLY A 168 -27.05 3.48 -8.28
CA GLY A 168 -27.43 3.27 -9.68
C GLY A 168 -26.77 4.35 -10.53
N SER A 169 -25.80 3.96 -11.34
CA SER A 169 -25.19 4.79 -12.38
C SER A 169 -26.21 4.97 -13.50
N THR A 170 -27.28 5.71 -13.19
CA THR A 170 -28.41 6.00 -14.09
C THR A 170 -28.47 7.50 -14.42
N GLN A 171 -27.37 8.24 -14.22
CA GLN A 171 -27.37 9.70 -14.36
C GLN A 171 -26.39 10.25 -15.42
N TYR A 172 -25.44 9.43 -15.91
CA TYR A 172 -24.45 9.89 -16.92
C TYR A 172 -24.85 9.59 -18.37
N LEU A 173 -25.73 8.61 -18.60
CA LEU A 173 -26.20 8.26 -19.95
C LEU A 173 -27.13 9.32 -20.59
N PRO A 174 -28.12 9.91 -19.87
CA PRO A 174 -29.02 10.88 -20.50
C PRO A 174 -28.36 12.26 -20.70
N THR A 175 -27.36 12.60 -19.87
CA THR A 175 -26.61 13.87 -19.99
C THR A 175 -25.66 13.86 -21.19
N LEU A 176 -24.98 12.73 -21.46
CA LEU A 176 -24.14 12.58 -22.65
C LEU A 176 -24.95 12.65 -23.96
N LEU A 177 -26.14 12.02 -23.98
CA LEU A 177 -27.04 12.06 -25.14
C LEU A 177 -27.58 13.47 -25.41
N LEU A 178 -27.96 14.24 -24.38
CA LEU A 178 -28.45 15.60 -24.55
C LEU A 178 -27.39 16.55 -25.14
N MET A 179 -26.14 16.41 -24.71
CA MET A 179 -25.01 17.18 -25.24
C MET A 179 -24.73 16.83 -26.70
N LEU A 180 -24.84 15.55 -27.08
CA LEU A 180 -24.64 15.12 -28.47
C LEU A 180 -25.75 15.65 -29.40
N PHE A 181 -27.00 15.71 -28.93
CA PHE A 181 -28.11 16.31 -29.69
C PHE A 181 -27.91 17.81 -29.92
N LEU A 182 -27.42 18.56 -28.91
CA LEU A 182 -27.19 20.00 -29.06
C LEU A 182 -26.06 20.33 -30.04
N VAL A 183 -25.02 19.50 -30.10
CA VAL A 183 -23.89 19.63 -31.05
C VAL A 183 -24.32 19.31 -32.50
N LEU A 184 -25.33 18.47 -32.71
CA LEU A 184 -25.82 18.14 -34.05
C LEU A 184 -26.82 19.15 -34.62
N ILE A 185 -27.39 20.02 -33.75
CA ILE A 185 -28.39 21.03 -34.14
C ILE A 185 -27.72 22.38 -34.46
N TYR A 186 -26.48 22.60 -34.02
CA TYR A 186 -25.70 23.83 -34.28
C TYR A 186 -24.59 23.57 -35.30
#